data_AF-A0A931PX31-F1
#
_entry.id   AF-A0A931PX31-F1
#
_cell.length_a   1.000
_cell.length_b   1.000
_cell.length_c   1.000
_cell.angle_alpha   90.00
_cell.angle_beta   90.00
_cell.angle_gamma   90.00
#
_symmetry.space_group_name_H-M   'P 1'
#
loop_
_entity.id
_entity.type
_entity.pdbx_description
1 polymer ?
#
loop_
_entity_poly.entity_id
_entity_poly.type
_entity_poly.pdbx_seq_one_letter_code
_entity_poly.pdbx_strand_id
1 'polypeptide(L)'
;MTCDPSLIDRYLAGTLTPAEEEALEAHMAECEACRARFDELTRPVTEAVRGAASALAFPQRLRRRLPIPGGTARRPRFWIAAALAAALLVGAFAVGSRYAQQWLFVIPEAPTQDPDKAVQSLQNEGFEQGEVGWTGFGGLNATVDTGVAHSGRASAKLLHRSGGGRIDRVIPIPVPAGSDLTLSAWVLCPRGGSTHNKWLALSVAAGDDIEGVVATLDIYDASPHWRPIQLHLHCPIATNEIRVEATTSPGRGNYEDTDWASWVDDFGLSLVLRGQAVAPARIDGDAIRVGFEVPSPYDPRHIEPTSVRYVDNLGATLPIGPTEFSIEGRTIWCTFRDAGEARRLALPNPDRPDKPSVFSIMARVEYASVSVPVDAGFIGTFQPSPP
;
A
#
# COMPACT_ATOMS: atom_id res chain seq x y z
N MET A 1 -10.32 39.24 8.79
CA MET A 1 -9.39 38.82 7.72
C MET A 1 -9.58 39.75 6.54
N THR A 2 -8.51 40.23 5.90
CA THR A 2 -8.61 41.01 4.65
C THR A 2 -8.83 40.07 3.48
N CYS A 3 -9.50 40.52 2.41
CA CYS A 3 -9.71 39.76 1.16
C CYS A 3 -8.38 39.60 0.40
N ASP A 4 -7.42 38.85 0.96
CA ASP A 4 -6.15 38.55 0.33
C ASP A 4 -6.35 37.41 -0.67
N PRO A 5 -6.20 37.66 -1.99
CA PRO A 5 -6.41 36.65 -3.01
C PRO A 5 -5.44 35.47 -2.90
N SER A 6 -4.26 35.66 -2.30
CA SER A 6 -3.24 34.61 -2.19
C SER A 6 -3.62 33.49 -1.22
N LEU A 7 -4.51 33.76 -0.25
CA LEU A 7 -5.00 32.75 0.70
C LEU A 7 -5.85 31.69 0.02
N ILE A 8 -6.67 32.07 -0.96
CA ILE A 8 -7.50 31.13 -1.74
C ILE A 8 -6.60 30.21 -2.58
N ASP A 9 -5.56 30.77 -3.19
CA ASP A 9 -4.61 29.98 -4.00
C ASP A 9 -3.82 28.99 -3.13
N ARG A 10 -3.38 29.42 -1.93
CA ARG A 10 -2.73 28.55 -0.92
C ARG A 10 -3.66 27.48 -0.36
N TYR A 11 -4.94 27.81 -0.16
CA TYR A 11 -5.98 26.88 0.29
C TYR A 11 -6.21 25.77 -0.74
N LEU A 12 -6.36 26.13 -2.02
CA LEU A 12 -6.48 25.15 -3.12
C LEU A 12 -5.21 24.30 -3.29
N ALA A 13 -4.04 24.83 -2.96
CA ALA A 13 -2.78 24.10 -2.96
C ALA A 13 -2.54 23.24 -1.70
N GLY A 14 -3.40 23.32 -0.68
CA GLY A 14 -3.23 22.57 0.58
C GLY A 14 -2.06 23.04 1.44
N THR A 15 -1.69 24.32 1.35
CA THR A 15 -0.51 24.91 2.04
C THR A 15 -0.86 25.85 3.18
N LEU A 16 -2.14 25.94 3.56
CA LEU A 16 -2.58 26.66 4.75
C LEU A 16 -2.35 25.81 5.99
N THR A 17 -1.99 26.47 7.09
CA THR A 17 -2.07 25.85 8.42
C THR A 17 -3.53 25.66 8.83
N PRO A 18 -3.86 24.74 9.76
CA PRO A 18 -5.25 24.50 10.18
C PRO A 18 -5.97 25.77 10.69
N ALA A 19 -5.24 26.66 11.37
CA ALA A 19 -5.79 27.91 11.88
C ALA A 19 -6.06 28.94 10.75
N GLU A 20 -5.21 28.98 9.71
CA GLU A 20 -5.44 29.81 8.52
C GLU A 20 -6.63 29.28 7.69
N GLU A 21 -6.76 27.95 7.61
CA GLU A 21 -7.85 27.27 6.94
C GLU A 21 -9.20 27.62 7.58
N GLU A 22 -9.34 27.41 8.90
CA GLU A 22 -10.55 27.73 9.66
C GLU A 22 -10.92 29.23 9.54
N ALA A 23 -9.92 30.12 9.60
CA ALA A 23 -10.14 31.55 9.46
C ALA A 23 -10.60 31.94 8.05
N LEU A 24 -10.05 31.30 7.01
CA LEU A 24 -10.44 31.54 5.62
C LEU A 24 -11.85 31.00 5.34
N GLU A 25 -12.19 29.81 5.83
CA GLU A 25 -13.53 29.23 5.71
C GLU A 25 -14.59 30.11 6.38
N ALA A 26 -14.32 30.56 7.62
CA ALA A 26 -15.19 31.50 8.33
C ALA A 26 -15.36 32.82 7.54
N HIS A 27 -14.28 33.33 6.93
CA HIS A 27 -14.35 34.53 6.10
C HIS A 27 -15.16 34.31 4.80
N MET A 28 -14.97 33.18 4.10
CA MET A 28 -15.71 32.86 2.88
C MET A 28 -17.22 32.69 3.14
N ALA A 29 -17.60 32.28 4.35
CA ALA A 29 -19.00 32.20 4.78
C ALA A 29 -19.69 33.58 4.83
N GLU A 30 -18.93 34.66 5.05
CA GLU A 30 -19.44 36.03 5.16
C GLU A 30 -19.12 36.91 3.94
N CYS A 31 -18.06 36.59 3.18
CA CYS A 31 -17.57 37.39 2.06
C CYS A 31 -17.98 36.81 0.70
N GLU A 32 -18.91 37.47 0.00
CA GLU A 32 -19.39 37.05 -1.33
C GLU A 32 -18.28 37.10 -2.40
N ALA A 33 -17.39 38.09 -2.35
CA ALA A 33 -16.32 38.25 -3.33
C ALA A 33 -15.28 37.10 -3.27
N CYS A 34 -14.88 36.70 -2.06
CA CYS A 34 -13.97 35.56 -1.89
C CYS A 34 -14.62 34.24 -2.33
N ARG A 35 -15.92 34.07 -2.09
CA ARG A 35 -16.69 32.90 -2.53
C ARG A 35 -16.81 32.82 -4.05
N ALA A 36 -17.14 33.93 -4.70
CA ALA A 36 -17.23 34.00 -6.15
C ALA A 36 -15.89 33.65 -6.83
N ARG A 37 -14.76 34.11 -6.25
CA ARG A 37 -13.42 33.75 -6.72
C ARG A 37 -13.10 32.28 -6.52
N PHE A 38 -13.42 31.72 -5.35
CA PHE A 38 -13.25 30.28 -5.10
C PHE A 38 -14.04 29.45 -6.12
N ASP A 39 -15.32 29.78 -6.32
CA ASP A 39 -16.19 29.11 -7.29
C ASP A 39 -15.66 29.21 -8.72
N GLU A 40 -15.10 30.36 -9.12
CA GLU A 40 -14.44 30.56 -10.40
C GLU A 40 -13.23 29.63 -10.57
N LEU A 41 -12.36 29.55 -9.57
CA LEU A 41 -11.16 28.70 -9.59
C LEU A 41 -11.50 27.20 -9.56
N THR A 42 -12.57 26.80 -8.86
CA THR A 42 -12.98 25.39 -8.77
C THR A 42 -13.92 24.92 -9.88
N ARG A 43 -14.42 25.85 -10.73
CA ARG A 43 -15.36 25.54 -11.82
C ARG A 43 -14.83 24.48 -12.79
N PRO A 44 -13.58 24.57 -13.31
CA PRO A 44 -13.09 23.60 -14.29
C PRO A 44 -13.00 22.19 -13.72
N VAL A 45 -12.60 22.06 -12.46
CA VAL A 45 -12.52 20.77 -11.75
C VAL A 45 -13.92 20.18 -11.56
N THR A 46 -14.88 21.00 -11.14
CA THR A 46 -16.28 20.58 -10.95
C THR A 46 -16.90 20.10 -12.27
N GLU A 47 -16.64 20.80 -13.37
CA GLU A 47 -17.10 20.42 -14.70
C GLU A 47 -16.45 19.12 -15.19
N ALA A 48 -15.14 18.94 -14.97
CA ALA A 48 -14.43 17.71 -15.31
C ALA A 48 -14.98 16.50 -14.55
N VAL A 49 -15.20 16.62 -13.23
CA VAL A 49 -15.80 15.56 -12.40
C VAL A 49 -17.22 15.26 -12.86
N ARG A 50 -18.03 16.28 -13.17
CA ARG A 50 -19.39 16.08 -13.70
C ARG A 50 -19.38 15.38 -15.06
N GLY A 51 -18.42 15.70 -15.92
CA GLY A 51 -18.21 15.02 -17.20
C GLY A 51 -17.86 13.54 -17.01
N ALA A 52 -16.90 13.23 -16.12
CA ALA A 52 -16.51 11.87 -15.79
C ALA A 52 -17.66 11.06 -15.16
N ALA A 53 -18.40 11.65 -14.23
CA ALA A 53 -19.58 11.01 -13.62
C ALA A 53 -20.68 10.73 -14.65
N SER A 54 -20.81 11.59 -15.67
CA SER A 54 -21.76 11.39 -16.77
C SER A 54 -21.29 10.28 -17.73
N ALA A 55 -19.98 10.12 -17.93
CA ALA A 55 -19.41 9.02 -18.69
C ALA A 55 -19.56 7.66 -17.98
N LEU A 56 -19.51 7.67 -16.64
CA LEU A 56 -19.78 6.51 -15.79
C LEU A 56 -21.29 6.23 -15.60
N ALA A 57 -22.18 7.00 -16.22
CA ALA A 57 -23.61 6.78 -16.11
C ALA A 57 -24.01 5.43 -16.71
N PHE A 58 -24.71 4.62 -15.90
CA PHE A 58 -25.20 3.28 -16.22
C PHE A 58 -25.76 3.20 -17.66
N PRO A 59 -25.33 2.20 -18.47
CA PRO A 59 -25.74 2.08 -19.86
C PRO A 59 -27.27 2.15 -20.01
N GLN A 60 -27.78 3.00 -20.92
CA GLN A 60 -29.23 3.19 -21.12
C GLN A 60 -30.00 1.88 -21.40
N ARG A 61 -29.30 0.84 -21.86
CA ARG A 61 -29.84 -0.51 -22.08
C ARG A 61 -30.27 -1.21 -20.79
N LEU A 62 -29.59 -0.96 -19.66
CA LEU A 62 -29.98 -1.47 -18.33
C LEU A 62 -31.18 -0.70 -17.76
N ARG A 63 -31.26 0.62 -17.99
CA ARG A 63 -32.44 1.42 -17.64
C ARG A 63 -33.73 0.95 -18.31
N ARG A 64 -33.65 0.37 -19.52
CA ARG A 64 -34.82 -0.19 -20.23
C ARG A 64 -35.28 -1.56 -19.68
N ARG A 65 -34.47 -2.25 -18.89
CA ARG A 65 -34.80 -3.59 -18.35
C ARG A 65 -35.34 -3.54 -16.92
N LEU A 66 -35.24 -2.40 -16.24
CA LEU A 66 -35.87 -2.22 -14.95
C LEU A 66 -37.32 -1.77 -15.16
N PRO A 67 -38.33 -2.52 -14.69
CA PRO A 67 -39.72 -2.12 -14.79
C PRO A 67 -39.91 -0.83 -14.00
N ILE A 68 -40.23 0.25 -14.71
CA ILE A 68 -40.67 1.50 -14.08
C ILE A 68 -42.05 1.21 -13.48
N PRO A 69 -42.26 1.33 -12.16
CA PRO A 69 -43.58 1.16 -11.58
C PRO A 69 -44.49 2.26 -12.12
N GLY A 70 -45.35 1.89 -13.07
CA GLY A 70 -46.40 2.75 -13.59
C GLY A 70 -47.50 2.90 -12.55
N GLY A 71 -47.47 3.98 -11.79
CA GLY A 71 -48.52 4.30 -10.85
C GLY A 71 -48.30 5.69 -10.25
N THR A 72 -49.33 6.53 -10.36
CA THR A 72 -49.45 7.86 -9.75
C THR A 72 -49.56 7.77 -8.21
N ALA A 73 -48.64 7.06 -7.57
CA ALA A 73 -48.51 7.06 -6.12
C ALA A 73 -47.72 8.31 -5.71
N ARG A 74 -48.37 9.25 -5.01
CA ARG A 74 -47.72 10.37 -4.33
C ARG A 74 -46.52 9.83 -3.56
N ARG A 75 -45.31 10.15 -4.01
CA ARG A 75 -44.06 9.71 -3.38
C ARG A 75 -44.11 10.13 -1.90
N PRO A 76 -44.09 9.18 -0.95
CA PRO A 76 -44.14 9.55 0.45
C PRO A 76 -42.83 10.26 0.80
N ARG A 77 -42.94 11.37 1.53
CA ARG A 77 -41.84 12.28 1.90
C ARG A 77 -40.61 11.58 2.51
N PHE A 78 -40.79 10.35 3.02
CA PHE A 78 -39.70 9.55 3.58
C PHE A 78 -38.60 9.20 2.56
N TRP A 79 -38.91 9.03 1.27
CA TRP A 79 -37.87 8.71 0.27
C TRP A 79 -36.94 9.90 -0.03
N ILE A 80 -37.45 11.12 0.05
CA ILE A 80 -36.62 12.33 -0.08
C ILE A 80 -35.71 12.46 1.15
N ALA A 81 -36.23 12.17 2.35
CA ALA A 81 -35.43 12.15 3.57
C ALA A 81 -34.35 11.05 3.54
N ALA A 82 -34.67 9.86 3.02
CA ALA A 82 -33.71 8.76 2.86
C ALA A 82 -32.59 9.11 1.85
N ALA A 83 -32.92 9.78 0.75
CA ALA A 83 -31.93 10.24 -0.22
C ALA A 83 -31.02 11.34 0.36
N LEU A 84 -31.57 12.27 1.14
CA LEU A 84 -30.79 13.30 1.85
C LEU A 84 -29.90 12.68 2.95
N ALA A 85 -30.40 11.70 3.69
CA ALA A 85 -29.61 10.97 4.69
C ALA A 85 -28.47 10.17 4.05
N ALA A 86 -28.71 9.54 2.90
CA ALA A 86 -27.67 8.84 2.14
C ALA A 86 -26.60 9.82 1.59
N ALA A 87 -27.00 10.98 1.08
CA ALA A 87 -26.07 12.01 0.61
C ALA A 87 -25.22 12.59 1.76
N LEU A 88 -25.82 12.79 2.94
CA LEU A 88 -25.11 13.20 4.15
C LEU A 88 -24.14 12.13 4.66
N LEU A 89 -24.51 10.85 4.58
CA LEU A 89 -23.61 9.74 4.94
C LEU A 89 -22.42 9.63 3.99
N VAL A 90 -22.61 9.85 2.68
CA VAL A 90 -21.51 9.87 1.70
C VAL A 90 -20.60 11.09 1.92
N GLY A 91 -21.15 12.26 2.22
CA GLY A 91 -20.37 13.45 2.58
C GLY A 91 -19.60 13.28 3.90
N ALA A 92 -20.22 12.69 4.92
CA ALA A 92 -19.57 12.38 6.20
C ALA A 92 -18.50 11.29 6.07
N PHE A 93 -18.64 10.33 5.13
CA PHE A 93 -17.59 9.36 4.82
C PHE A 93 -16.42 9.99 4.06
N ALA A 94 -16.68 10.95 3.15
CA ALA A 94 -15.64 11.63 2.38
C ALA A 94 -14.81 12.61 3.24
N VAL A 95 -15.44 13.26 4.24
CA VAL A 95 -14.76 14.15 5.19
C VAL A 95 -14.18 13.38 6.37
N GLY A 96 -14.89 12.35 6.87
CA GLY A 96 -14.46 11.50 7.96
C GLY A 96 -13.31 10.55 7.60
N SER A 97 -13.18 10.11 6.34
CA SER A 97 -12.07 9.24 5.91
C SER A 97 -10.71 9.94 5.95
N ARG A 98 -10.67 11.27 5.86
CA ARG A 98 -9.43 12.05 5.99
C ARG A 98 -8.99 12.23 7.45
N TYR A 99 -9.92 12.23 8.41
CA TYR A 99 -9.62 12.34 9.84
C TYR A 99 -9.47 10.98 10.56
N ALA A 100 -10.18 9.95 10.11
CA ALA A 100 -10.13 8.62 10.72
C ALA A 100 -8.82 7.85 10.44
N GLN A 101 -8.03 8.26 9.44
CA GLN A 101 -6.72 7.62 9.16
C GLN A 101 -5.60 8.06 10.12
N GLN A 102 -5.77 9.12 10.91
CA GLN A 102 -4.76 9.53 11.89
C GLN A 102 -4.95 8.91 13.29
N TRP A 103 -6.13 8.36 13.60
CA TRP A 103 -6.47 7.91 14.95
C TRP A 103 -7.31 6.62 14.92
N LEU A 104 -6.69 5.48 14.65
CA LEU A 104 -7.07 4.14 15.15
C LEU A 104 -6.27 3.08 14.39
N PHE A 105 -4.98 3.01 14.67
CA PHE A 105 -4.16 1.79 14.82
C PHE A 105 -2.77 2.33 15.16
N VAL A 106 -2.31 2.11 16.38
CA VAL A 106 -0.85 2.04 16.59
C VAL A 106 -0.45 0.76 15.85
N ILE A 107 -0.22 0.89 14.54
CA ILE A 107 0.65 -0.05 13.84
C ILE A 107 1.94 0.05 14.66
N PRO A 108 2.43 -1.02 15.30
CA PRO A 108 3.77 -0.96 15.86
C PRO A 108 4.64 -0.47 14.72
N GLU A 109 5.32 0.67 14.93
CA GLU A 109 6.21 1.31 13.97
C GLU A 109 6.89 0.19 13.21
N ALA A 110 6.51 0.02 11.92
CA ALA A 110 6.95 -1.14 11.16
C ALA A 110 8.45 -1.18 11.37
N PRO A 111 9.02 -2.28 11.92
CA PRO A 111 10.42 -2.29 12.27
C PRO A 111 11.13 -1.77 11.04
N THR A 112 11.96 -0.75 11.20
CA THR A 112 12.84 -0.23 10.14
C THR A 112 13.67 -1.42 9.72
N GLN A 113 13.10 -2.23 8.82
CA GLN A 113 13.76 -3.32 8.19
C GLN A 113 14.74 -2.58 7.31
N ASP A 114 16.00 -2.71 7.73
CA ASP A 114 17.11 -2.57 6.83
C ASP A 114 16.68 -3.16 5.48
N PRO A 115 16.51 -2.34 4.43
CA PRO A 115 16.06 -2.83 3.13
C PRO A 115 17.00 -3.90 2.59
N ASP A 116 18.26 -3.91 3.03
CA ASP A 116 19.24 -4.96 2.74
C ASP A 116 18.87 -6.32 3.38
N LYS A 117 17.88 -6.34 4.29
CA LYS A 117 17.30 -7.54 4.93
C LYS A 117 15.85 -7.79 4.55
N ALA A 118 15.23 -6.94 3.73
CA ALA A 118 13.97 -7.32 3.09
C ALA A 118 14.27 -8.57 2.24
N VAL A 119 13.49 -9.63 2.44
CA VAL A 119 13.73 -10.89 1.74
C VAL A 119 13.58 -10.61 0.24
N GLN A 120 14.71 -10.61 -0.48
CA GLN A 120 14.79 -10.49 -1.93
C GLN A 120 13.93 -11.59 -2.56
N SER A 121 12.88 -11.17 -3.25
CA SER A 121 11.79 -12.05 -3.69
C SER A 121 11.41 -11.87 -5.16
N LEU A 122 11.84 -10.76 -5.74
CA LEU A 122 11.68 -10.50 -7.16
C LEU A 122 12.88 -11.07 -7.87
N GLN A 123 12.67 -12.00 -8.80
CA GLN A 123 13.76 -12.50 -9.64
C GLN A 123 14.38 -11.36 -10.44
N ASN A 124 15.70 -11.16 -10.39
CA ASN A 124 16.38 -10.09 -11.14
C ASN A 124 15.94 -8.68 -10.67
N GLU A 125 15.78 -8.54 -9.36
CA GLU A 125 15.53 -7.31 -8.61
C GLU A 125 16.61 -6.24 -8.78
N GLY A 126 17.86 -6.67 -8.97
CA GLY A 126 19.03 -5.81 -9.17
C GLY A 126 19.54 -5.78 -10.61
N PHE A 127 18.75 -6.25 -11.58
CA PHE A 127 19.06 -6.17 -13.02
C PHE A 127 20.36 -6.86 -13.49
N GLU A 128 20.95 -7.73 -12.68
CA GLU A 128 22.16 -8.51 -12.99
C GLU A 128 22.03 -9.43 -14.21
N GLN A 129 20.80 -9.78 -14.58
CA GLN A 129 20.46 -10.57 -15.77
C GLN A 129 19.89 -9.68 -16.89
N GLY A 130 20.19 -8.38 -16.86
CA GLY A 130 19.64 -7.40 -17.78
C GLY A 130 18.15 -7.17 -17.53
N GLU A 131 17.36 -7.19 -18.59
CA GLU A 131 15.93 -6.85 -18.56
C GLU A 131 15.02 -8.03 -18.19
N VAL A 132 15.59 -9.21 -17.89
CA VAL A 132 14.83 -10.45 -17.67
C VAL A 132 13.77 -10.26 -16.58
N GLY A 133 12.51 -10.53 -16.94
CA GLY A 133 11.35 -10.43 -16.04
C GLY A 133 10.80 -9.01 -15.86
N TRP A 134 11.41 -8.01 -16.49
CA TRP A 134 10.95 -6.63 -16.48
C TRP A 134 10.51 -6.19 -17.89
N THR A 135 9.58 -5.25 -17.95
CA THR A 135 9.11 -4.60 -19.19
C THR A 135 9.37 -3.11 -19.13
N GLY A 136 9.17 -2.42 -20.26
CA GLY A 136 9.40 -0.97 -20.37
C GLY A 136 10.85 -0.59 -20.68
N PHE A 137 11.78 -1.55 -20.63
CA PHE A 137 13.09 -1.39 -21.22
C PHE A 137 13.02 -1.35 -22.75
N GLY A 138 13.82 -0.47 -23.35
CA GLY A 138 13.86 -0.28 -24.80
C GLY A 138 13.47 1.13 -25.24
N GLY A 139 14.00 1.53 -26.38
CA GLY A 139 13.89 2.89 -26.88
C GLY A 139 14.83 3.86 -26.16
N LEU A 140 14.47 5.13 -26.19
CA LEU A 140 15.31 6.20 -25.69
C LEU A 140 15.11 6.47 -24.19
N ASN A 141 14.17 5.84 -23.48
CA ASN A 141 13.72 6.37 -22.19
C ASN A 141 14.09 5.50 -20.97
N ALA A 142 14.47 4.23 -21.15
CA ALA A 142 14.95 3.37 -20.07
C ALA A 142 15.96 2.33 -20.59
N THR A 143 16.97 2.01 -19.79
CA THR A 143 18.01 1.02 -20.12
C THR A 143 18.61 0.42 -18.84
N VAL A 144 19.27 -0.72 -18.95
CA VAL A 144 20.10 -1.27 -17.87
C VAL A 144 21.46 -0.59 -17.93
N ASP A 145 21.90 -0.01 -16.81
CA ASP A 145 23.18 0.67 -16.67
C ASP A 145 24.13 -0.19 -15.83
N THR A 146 25.33 -0.46 -16.36
CA THR A 146 26.35 -1.27 -15.68
C THR A 146 27.48 -0.43 -15.08
N GLY A 147 27.41 0.91 -15.21
CA GLY A 147 28.36 1.84 -14.62
C GLY A 147 27.89 2.45 -13.29
N VAL A 148 26.60 2.34 -12.99
CA VAL A 148 25.97 2.85 -11.76
C VAL A 148 25.08 1.75 -11.22
N ALA A 149 25.38 1.24 -10.04
CA ALA A 149 24.60 0.21 -9.35
C ALA A 149 24.65 0.47 -7.85
N HIS A 150 23.62 0.06 -7.12
CA HIS A 150 23.60 0.09 -5.66
C HIS A 150 24.38 -1.11 -5.12
N SER A 151 23.97 -2.30 -5.55
CA SER A 151 24.67 -3.56 -5.32
C SER A 151 24.99 -4.23 -6.66
N GLY A 152 25.81 -5.28 -6.65
CA GLY A 152 26.11 -6.02 -7.88
C GLY A 152 26.84 -5.19 -8.95
N ARG A 153 26.37 -5.29 -10.20
CA ARG A 153 26.99 -4.74 -11.41
C ARG A 153 26.01 -3.95 -12.28
N ALA A 154 24.71 -3.98 -12.02
CA ALA A 154 23.71 -3.35 -12.85
C ALA A 154 22.66 -2.59 -12.03
N SER A 155 22.00 -1.61 -12.66
CA SER A 155 20.75 -1.05 -12.16
C SER A 155 19.88 -0.60 -13.33
N ALA A 156 18.62 -0.27 -13.07
CA ALA A 156 17.76 0.33 -14.07
C ALA A 156 17.96 1.84 -14.13
N LYS A 157 18.27 2.37 -15.31
CA LYS A 157 18.39 3.80 -15.59
C LYS A 157 17.15 4.29 -16.33
N LEU A 158 16.48 5.27 -15.74
CA LEU A 158 15.32 5.93 -16.35
C LEU A 158 15.69 7.37 -16.72
N LEU A 159 15.42 7.73 -17.97
CA LEU A 159 15.75 9.03 -18.52
C LEU A 159 14.58 9.99 -18.40
N HIS A 160 14.85 11.13 -17.76
CA HIS A 160 13.96 12.25 -17.65
C HIS A 160 13.96 13.07 -18.95
N ARG A 161 13.23 12.58 -19.95
CA ARG A 161 13.05 13.21 -21.27
C ARG A 161 11.58 13.28 -21.66
N SER A 162 11.29 13.89 -22.82
CA SER A 162 9.93 13.92 -23.37
C SER A 162 9.36 12.50 -23.47
N GLY A 163 8.21 12.26 -22.84
CA GLY A 163 7.54 10.96 -22.77
C GLY A 163 7.88 10.11 -21.55
N GLY A 164 8.97 10.42 -20.83
CA GLY A 164 9.37 9.71 -19.61
C GLY A 164 9.86 8.27 -19.84
N GLY A 165 10.76 7.80 -18.96
CA GLY A 165 11.05 6.37 -18.79
C GLY A 165 9.98 5.69 -17.95
N ARG A 166 9.71 4.42 -18.27
CA ARG A 166 8.87 3.51 -17.48
C ARG A 166 9.54 2.15 -17.50
N ILE A 167 9.71 1.54 -16.34
CA ILE A 167 9.93 0.11 -16.23
C ILE A 167 8.90 -0.46 -15.28
N ASP A 168 8.43 -1.66 -15.58
CA ASP A 168 7.43 -2.30 -14.76
C ASP A 168 7.62 -3.81 -14.74
N ARG A 169 7.02 -4.43 -13.74
CA ARG A 169 6.98 -5.86 -13.58
C ARG A 169 5.62 -6.29 -13.05
N VAL A 170 5.03 -7.25 -13.74
CA VAL A 170 3.79 -7.91 -13.31
C VAL A 170 4.15 -9.23 -12.64
N ILE A 171 3.61 -9.44 -11.45
CA ILE A 171 3.82 -10.63 -10.63
C ILE A 171 2.46 -11.32 -10.50
N PRO A 172 2.22 -12.46 -11.17
CA PRO A 172 0.92 -13.11 -11.20
C PRO A 172 0.67 -13.91 -9.93
N ILE A 173 0.49 -13.21 -8.81
CA ILE A 173 0.19 -13.78 -7.49
C ILE A 173 -1.16 -13.25 -6.96
N PRO A 174 -2.05 -14.12 -6.47
CA PRO A 174 -3.28 -13.72 -5.81
C PRO A 174 -3.04 -12.90 -4.56
N VAL A 175 -3.67 -11.74 -4.43
CA VAL A 175 -3.63 -10.92 -3.22
C VAL A 175 -5.02 -10.93 -2.60
N PRO A 176 -5.25 -11.63 -1.48
CA PRO A 176 -6.53 -11.59 -0.79
C PRO A 176 -6.87 -10.19 -0.29
N ALA A 177 -8.17 -9.87 -0.23
CA ALA A 177 -8.64 -8.63 0.38
C ALA A 177 -8.18 -8.52 1.84
N GLY A 178 -7.84 -7.31 2.26
CA GLY A 178 -7.28 -6.98 3.58
C GLY A 178 -5.78 -7.20 3.72
N SER A 179 -5.09 -7.74 2.71
CA SER A 179 -3.63 -7.92 2.75
C SER A 179 -2.90 -6.57 2.69
N ASP A 180 -1.64 -6.54 3.14
CA ASP A 180 -0.76 -5.38 2.99
C ASP A 180 0.45 -5.74 2.12
N LEU A 181 0.86 -4.81 1.27
CA LEU A 181 2.03 -4.91 0.43
C LEU A 181 3.06 -3.88 0.88
N THR A 182 4.32 -4.27 0.89
CA THR A 182 5.44 -3.35 1.06
C THR A 182 6.39 -3.51 -0.11
N LEU A 183 6.51 -2.46 -0.91
CA LEU A 183 7.53 -2.32 -1.93
C LEU A 183 8.72 -1.58 -1.30
N SER A 184 9.93 -2.05 -1.61
CA SER A 184 11.18 -1.38 -1.29
C SER A 184 12.06 -1.32 -2.52
N ALA A 185 12.87 -0.28 -2.63
CA ALA A 185 13.89 -0.14 -3.67
C ALA A 185 14.96 0.85 -3.21
N TRP A 186 16.15 0.73 -3.79
CA TRP A 186 17.17 1.76 -3.70
C TRP A 186 17.06 2.71 -4.88
N VAL A 187 17.15 4.02 -4.62
CA VAL A 187 17.04 5.05 -5.67
C VAL A 187 18.21 6.01 -5.63
N LEU A 188 18.68 6.40 -6.81
CA LEU A 188 19.69 7.45 -7.01
C LEU A 188 19.11 8.48 -7.98
N CYS A 189 18.98 9.72 -7.52
CA CYS A 189 18.32 10.80 -8.27
C CYS A 189 19.20 12.05 -8.19
N PRO A 190 20.21 12.25 -9.04
CA PRO A 190 21.22 13.30 -8.84
C PRO A 190 20.66 14.72 -8.88
N ARG A 191 19.46 14.88 -9.41
CA ARG A 191 18.74 16.15 -9.49
C ARG A 191 17.36 16.01 -8.89
N GLY A 192 16.87 17.10 -8.33
CA GLY A 192 15.51 17.18 -7.82
C GLY A 192 14.52 17.48 -8.94
N GLY A 193 13.24 17.25 -8.64
CA GLY A 193 12.09 17.48 -9.49
C GLY A 193 11.04 18.35 -8.83
N SER A 194 9.92 18.54 -9.52
CA SER A 194 8.70 19.12 -8.95
C SER A 194 7.51 18.71 -9.82
N THR A 195 6.27 18.95 -9.37
CA THR A 195 5.08 18.77 -10.22
C THR A 195 5.08 19.61 -11.51
N HIS A 196 5.92 20.65 -11.56
CA HIS A 196 6.11 21.53 -12.71
C HIS A 196 7.34 21.15 -13.55
N ASN A 197 8.14 20.16 -13.14
CA ASN A 197 9.30 19.68 -13.89
C ASN A 197 9.35 18.14 -13.85
N LYS A 198 10.50 17.53 -14.17
CA LYS A 198 10.65 16.08 -14.22
C LYS A 198 10.83 15.50 -12.82
N TRP A 199 10.23 14.35 -12.52
CA TRP A 199 10.43 13.63 -11.26
C TRP A 199 10.41 12.11 -11.47
N LEU A 200 11.02 11.37 -10.54
CA LEU A 200 10.94 9.91 -10.49
C LEU A 200 9.72 9.52 -9.63
N ALA A 201 8.98 8.51 -10.01
CA ALA A 201 7.93 7.91 -9.20
C ALA A 201 8.16 6.42 -9.06
N LEU A 202 7.89 5.89 -7.87
CA LEU A 202 7.79 4.46 -7.62
C LEU A 202 6.35 4.11 -7.27
N SER A 203 5.84 3.03 -7.86
CA SER A 203 4.47 2.58 -7.64
C SER A 203 4.41 1.09 -7.36
N VAL A 204 3.48 0.71 -6.49
CA VAL A 204 3.02 -0.67 -6.34
C VAL A 204 1.51 -0.69 -6.51
N ALA A 205 1.01 -1.65 -7.28
CA ALA A 205 -0.41 -1.84 -7.52
C ALA A 205 -0.79 -3.29 -7.22
N ALA A 206 -1.98 -3.49 -6.69
CA ALA A 206 -2.65 -4.80 -6.65
C ALA A 206 -3.81 -4.77 -7.65
N GLY A 207 -3.81 -5.69 -8.61
CA GLY A 207 -4.76 -5.72 -9.74
C GLY A 207 -4.24 -5.01 -10.99
N ASP A 208 -5.09 -4.91 -12.01
CA ASP A 208 -4.72 -4.26 -13.26
C ASP A 208 -4.73 -2.72 -13.16
N ASP A 209 -4.10 -2.04 -14.11
CA ASP A 209 -3.91 -0.56 -14.09
C ASP A 209 -5.24 0.24 -14.15
N ILE A 210 -6.38 -0.39 -14.42
CA ILE A 210 -7.67 0.29 -14.64
C ILE A 210 -8.60 0.12 -13.43
N GLU A 211 -8.51 -1.00 -12.71
CA GLU A 211 -9.38 -1.32 -11.57
C GLU A 211 -8.61 -1.63 -10.27
N GLY A 212 -7.26 -1.59 -10.32
CA GLY A 212 -6.38 -1.92 -9.21
C GLY A 212 -6.24 -0.83 -8.15
N VAL A 213 -5.76 -1.23 -6.97
CA VAL A 213 -5.43 -0.33 -5.86
C VAL A 213 -3.95 -0.02 -5.96
N VAL A 214 -3.61 1.27 -6.05
CA VAL A 214 -2.25 1.74 -6.32
C VAL A 214 -1.77 2.61 -5.17
N ALA A 215 -0.54 2.38 -4.73
CA ALA A 215 0.24 3.35 -3.99
C ALA A 215 1.33 3.88 -4.92
N THR A 216 1.58 5.19 -4.87
CA THR A 216 2.63 5.85 -5.64
C THR A 216 3.36 6.84 -4.75
N LEU A 217 4.69 6.84 -4.83
CA LEU A 217 5.55 7.85 -4.22
C LEU A 217 6.26 8.65 -5.31
N ASP A 218 5.92 9.93 -5.40
CA ASP A 218 6.68 10.88 -6.20
C ASP A 218 7.95 11.33 -5.46
N ILE A 219 9.09 11.22 -6.13
CA ILE A 219 10.42 11.56 -5.63
C ILE A 219 10.87 12.87 -6.26
N TYR A 220 10.72 13.95 -5.49
CA TYR A 220 11.13 15.29 -5.89
C TYR A 220 12.52 15.68 -5.40
N ASP A 221 13.00 15.09 -4.31
CA ASP A 221 14.28 15.49 -3.73
C ASP A 221 15.47 14.95 -4.54
N ALA A 222 16.48 15.79 -4.72
CA ALA A 222 17.77 15.34 -5.22
C ALA A 222 18.41 14.38 -4.19
N SER A 223 18.82 13.21 -4.65
CA SER A 223 19.61 12.24 -3.93
C SER A 223 20.82 11.86 -4.79
N PRO A 224 21.97 12.54 -4.65
CA PRO A 224 23.19 12.20 -5.38
C PRO A 224 23.85 10.89 -4.91
N HIS A 225 23.31 10.30 -3.84
CA HIS A 225 23.68 8.99 -3.31
C HIS A 225 22.47 8.06 -3.37
N TRP A 226 22.74 6.76 -3.37
CA TRP A 226 21.70 5.75 -3.19
C TRP A 226 21.02 5.97 -1.85
N ARG A 227 19.68 6.01 -1.87
CA ARG A 227 18.85 6.04 -0.68
C ARG A 227 17.77 4.98 -0.77
N PRO A 228 17.38 4.38 0.37
CA PRO A 228 16.30 3.43 0.37
C PRO A 228 14.95 4.14 0.32
N ILE A 229 13.99 3.53 -0.34
CA ILE A 229 12.59 3.93 -0.38
C ILE A 229 11.74 2.73 -0.01
N GLN A 230 10.68 2.99 0.76
CA GLN A 230 9.65 2.02 1.09
C GLN A 230 8.27 2.62 0.84
N LEU A 231 7.37 1.81 0.31
CA LEU A 231 6.01 2.17 -0.04
C LEU A 231 5.07 1.07 0.45
N HIS A 232 4.04 1.46 1.20
CA HIS A 232 3.06 0.55 1.75
C HIS A 232 1.72 0.70 1.02
N LEU A 233 1.09 -0.42 0.72
CA LEU A 233 -0.21 -0.49 0.06
C LEU A 233 -1.11 -1.46 0.82
N HIS A 234 -2.25 -0.97 1.32
CA HIS A 234 -3.32 -1.81 1.85
C HIS A 234 -4.24 -2.24 0.70
N CYS A 235 -4.54 -3.53 0.58
CA CYS A 235 -5.36 -4.08 -0.49
C CYS A 235 -6.80 -4.34 -0.02
N PRO A 236 -7.75 -3.40 -0.17
CA PRO A 236 -9.13 -3.57 0.29
C PRO A 236 -9.93 -4.64 -0.48
N ILE A 237 -9.48 -5.02 -1.67
CA ILE A 237 -10.13 -6.00 -2.54
C ILE A 237 -9.15 -7.11 -2.92
N ALA A 238 -9.69 -8.27 -3.27
CA ALA A 238 -8.88 -9.38 -3.74
C ALA A 238 -8.46 -9.16 -5.20
N THR A 239 -7.20 -9.47 -5.54
CA THR A 239 -6.63 -9.33 -6.89
C THR A 239 -5.83 -10.58 -7.26
N ASN A 240 -5.40 -10.69 -8.51
CA ASN A 240 -4.63 -11.85 -9.03
C ASN A 240 -3.20 -11.50 -9.46
N GLU A 241 -2.81 -10.24 -9.33
CA GLU A 241 -1.49 -9.76 -9.69
C GLU A 241 -1.07 -8.59 -8.82
N ILE A 242 0.25 -8.43 -8.73
CA ILE A 242 0.93 -7.25 -8.20
C ILE A 242 1.73 -6.65 -9.34
N ARG A 243 1.62 -5.33 -9.55
CA ARG A 243 2.52 -4.59 -10.43
C ARG A 243 3.45 -3.74 -9.59
N VAL A 244 4.73 -3.79 -9.93
CA VAL A 244 5.76 -2.88 -9.41
C VAL A 244 6.23 -2.02 -10.58
N GLU A 245 6.38 -0.73 -10.36
CA GLU A 245 6.73 0.21 -11.42
C GLU A 245 7.69 1.30 -10.92
N ALA A 246 8.61 1.69 -11.80
CA ALA A 246 9.32 2.95 -11.71
C ALA A 246 9.06 3.78 -12.98
N THR A 247 8.72 5.05 -12.82
CA THR A 247 8.50 5.97 -13.94
C THR A 247 9.22 7.28 -13.73
N THR A 248 9.57 7.95 -14.81
CA THR A 248 9.91 9.38 -14.75
C THR A 248 8.80 10.16 -15.44
N SER A 249 8.23 11.13 -14.76
CA SER A 249 7.25 12.04 -15.33
C SER A 249 7.96 13.27 -15.92
N PRO A 250 7.49 13.84 -17.04
CA PRO A 250 7.97 15.13 -17.53
C PRO A 250 7.42 16.32 -16.71
N GLY A 251 6.38 16.09 -15.91
CA GLY A 251 5.62 17.12 -15.21
C GLY A 251 4.73 17.99 -16.08
N ARG A 252 4.12 18.99 -15.44
CA ARG A 252 3.14 19.89 -16.09
C ARG A 252 3.75 21.14 -16.71
N GLY A 253 5.00 21.47 -16.38
CA GLY A 253 5.67 22.64 -16.91
C GLY A 253 6.30 22.40 -18.28
N ASN A 254 6.73 23.49 -18.90
CA ASN A 254 7.47 23.41 -20.16
C ASN A 254 8.85 22.79 -19.92
N TYR A 255 9.13 21.77 -20.71
CA TYR A 255 10.41 21.09 -20.79
C TYR A 255 11.48 22.05 -21.31
N GLU A 256 12.36 22.58 -20.45
CA GLU A 256 13.44 23.49 -20.88
C GLU A 256 14.85 23.01 -20.52
N ASP A 257 14.97 21.99 -19.66
CA ASP A 257 16.26 21.48 -19.20
C ASP A 257 16.78 20.26 -19.99
N THR A 258 18.11 20.11 -19.98
CA THR A 258 18.81 18.95 -20.54
C THR A 258 18.27 17.63 -19.95
N ASP A 259 18.25 16.59 -20.77
CA ASP A 259 18.03 15.21 -20.32
C ASP A 259 18.93 14.88 -19.13
N TRP A 260 18.38 14.19 -18.14
CA TRP A 260 19.13 13.60 -17.05
C TRP A 260 18.50 12.25 -16.68
N ALA A 261 19.13 11.49 -15.79
CA ALA A 261 18.66 10.17 -15.43
C ALA A 261 18.51 10.02 -13.92
N SER A 262 17.60 9.14 -13.51
CA SER A 262 17.60 8.51 -12.20
C SER A 262 17.85 7.02 -12.36
N TRP A 263 18.31 6.40 -11.29
CA TRP A 263 18.54 4.97 -11.22
C TRP A 263 17.72 4.38 -10.08
N VAL A 264 17.24 3.17 -10.30
CA VAL A 264 16.52 2.36 -9.33
C VAL A 264 17.12 0.95 -9.33
N ASP A 265 17.24 0.36 -8.15
CA ASP A 265 17.94 -0.90 -7.95
C ASP A 265 17.40 -1.67 -6.74
N ASP A 266 17.76 -2.95 -6.65
CA ASP A 266 17.48 -3.83 -5.51
C ASP A 266 16.03 -3.78 -5.03
N PHE A 267 15.09 -4.05 -5.95
CA PHE A 267 13.67 -4.08 -5.61
C PHE A 267 13.32 -5.23 -4.66
N GLY A 268 12.76 -4.91 -3.50
CA GLY A 268 12.18 -5.88 -2.57
C GLY A 268 10.65 -5.78 -2.54
N LEU A 269 9.96 -6.91 -2.52
CA LEU A 269 8.52 -6.97 -2.32
C LEU A 269 8.18 -7.93 -1.17
N SER A 270 7.38 -7.45 -0.23
CA SER A 270 6.82 -8.23 0.86
C SER A 270 5.29 -8.18 0.80
N LEU A 271 4.65 -9.34 0.95
CA LEU A 271 3.20 -9.46 1.02
C LEU A 271 2.80 -9.96 2.40
N VAL A 272 2.04 -9.18 3.15
CA VAL A 272 1.48 -9.59 4.43
C VAL A 272 0.08 -10.12 4.20
N LEU A 273 -0.09 -11.44 4.29
CA LEU A 273 -1.41 -12.07 4.19
C LEU A 273 -2.13 -11.92 5.52
N ARG A 274 -3.20 -11.12 5.55
CA ARG A 274 -4.08 -11.06 6.73
C ARG A 274 -5.02 -12.26 6.74
N GLY A 275 -4.56 -13.36 7.32
CA GLY A 275 -5.40 -14.52 7.64
C GLY A 275 -6.20 -14.32 8.93
N GLN A 276 -7.24 -15.14 9.14
CA GLN A 276 -7.81 -15.30 10.47
C GLN A 276 -6.98 -16.33 11.25
N ALA A 277 -6.67 -16.03 12.51
CA ALA A 277 -6.12 -17.03 13.42
C ALA A 277 -7.20 -18.11 13.65
N VAL A 278 -6.89 -19.37 13.36
CA VAL A 278 -7.86 -20.48 13.46
C VAL A 278 -7.85 -21.10 14.85
N ALA A 279 -6.74 -20.99 15.59
CA ALA A 279 -6.59 -21.57 16.91
C ALA A 279 -5.62 -20.74 17.77
N PRO A 280 -5.81 -20.73 19.11
CA PRO A 280 -4.80 -20.19 20.01
C PRO A 280 -3.51 -21.00 19.87
N ALA A 281 -2.38 -20.31 19.88
CA ALA A 281 -1.08 -20.96 19.97
C ALA A 281 -1.02 -21.79 21.26
N ARG A 282 -0.55 -23.03 21.14
CA ARG A 282 -0.48 -23.99 22.26
C ARG A 282 0.97 -24.19 22.66
N ILE A 283 1.19 -24.29 23.97
CA ILE A 283 2.47 -24.74 24.53
C ILE A 283 2.25 -26.17 25.01
N ASP A 284 3.04 -27.11 24.48
CA ASP A 284 3.04 -28.52 24.82
C ASP A 284 4.45 -28.92 25.27
N GLY A 285 4.67 -28.90 26.58
CA GLY A 285 5.99 -29.12 27.18
C GLY A 285 7.02 -28.07 26.75
N ASP A 286 8.02 -28.50 25.98
CA ASP A 286 9.09 -27.66 25.41
C ASP A 286 8.80 -27.19 23.97
N ALA A 287 7.63 -27.54 23.44
CA ALA A 287 7.21 -27.21 22.10
C ALA A 287 6.15 -26.10 22.09
N ILE A 288 6.31 -25.15 21.19
CA ILE A 288 5.30 -24.15 20.86
C ILE A 288 4.69 -24.56 19.53
N ARG A 289 3.36 -24.77 19.51
CA ARG A 289 2.63 -25.12 18.29
C ARG A 289 1.71 -23.97 17.89
N VAL A 290 1.91 -23.46 16.68
CA VAL A 290 1.16 -22.33 16.14
C VAL A 290 0.47 -22.78 14.85
N GLY A 291 -0.83 -22.53 14.75
CA GLY A 291 -1.63 -22.87 13.57
C GLY A 291 -2.16 -21.61 12.90
N PHE A 292 -2.09 -21.56 11.58
CA PHE A 292 -2.68 -20.47 10.81
C PHE A 292 -3.45 -20.96 9.59
N GLU A 293 -4.60 -20.32 9.31
CA GLU A 293 -5.31 -20.57 8.06
C GLU A 293 -4.59 -19.89 6.92
N VAL A 294 -4.37 -20.66 5.88
CA VAL A 294 -3.96 -20.14 4.60
C VAL A 294 -5.20 -19.55 3.92
N PRO A 295 -5.24 -18.25 3.59
CA PRO A 295 -6.39 -17.66 2.92
C PRO A 295 -6.53 -18.21 1.49
N SER A 296 -7.77 -18.33 1.02
CA SER A 296 -8.02 -18.63 -0.40
C SER A 296 -7.46 -17.50 -1.27
N PRO A 297 -6.86 -17.78 -2.45
CA PRO A 297 -6.83 -19.07 -3.17
C PRO A 297 -5.58 -19.92 -2.93
N TYR A 298 -4.71 -19.58 -1.97
CA TYR A 298 -3.47 -20.31 -1.75
C TYR A 298 -3.73 -21.76 -1.32
N ASP A 299 -2.91 -22.68 -1.84
CA ASP A 299 -2.85 -24.05 -1.35
C ASP A 299 -1.77 -24.13 -0.25
N PRO A 300 -2.10 -24.57 0.98
CA PRO A 300 -1.12 -24.73 2.06
C PRO A 300 0.12 -25.53 1.67
N ARG A 301 0.01 -26.46 0.71
CA ARG A 301 1.12 -27.31 0.25
C ARG A 301 2.20 -26.55 -0.51
N HIS A 302 1.92 -25.33 -0.96
CA HIS A 302 2.90 -24.48 -1.62
C HIS A 302 3.43 -23.37 -0.71
N ILE A 303 3.15 -23.44 0.58
CA ILE A 303 3.66 -22.50 1.56
C ILE A 303 4.70 -23.23 2.40
N GLU A 304 5.92 -22.75 2.34
CA GLU A 304 7.03 -23.24 3.14
C GLU A 304 7.28 -22.27 4.31
N PRO A 305 6.96 -22.65 5.56
CA PRO A 305 7.26 -21.82 6.72
C PRO A 305 8.78 -21.71 6.88
N THR A 306 9.32 -20.49 6.85
CA THR A 306 10.78 -20.28 6.91
C THR A 306 11.24 -19.88 8.29
N SER A 307 10.47 -19.04 8.98
CA SER A 307 10.77 -18.60 10.34
C SER A 307 9.52 -18.08 11.03
N VAL A 308 9.54 -18.05 12.36
CA VAL A 308 8.57 -17.31 13.14
C VAL A 308 9.27 -16.16 13.81
N ARG A 309 8.71 -14.97 13.60
CA ARG A 309 9.06 -13.76 14.32
C ARG A 309 8.08 -13.61 15.46
N TYR A 310 8.51 -14.02 16.64
CA TYR A 310 7.81 -13.61 17.84
C TYR A 310 8.16 -12.16 18.13
N VAL A 311 7.14 -11.31 18.32
CA VAL A 311 7.34 -9.98 18.87
C VAL A 311 6.91 -10.06 20.31
N ASP A 312 7.90 -10.18 21.19
CA ASP A 312 7.61 -10.12 22.61
C ASP A 312 7.09 -8.74 22.98
N ASN A 313 6.54 -8.62 24.19
CA ASN A 313 6.02 -7.34 24.66
C ASN A 313 7.11 -6.28 24.91
N LEU A 314 8.40 -6.63 24.78
CA LEU A 314 9.56 -5.73 24.79
C LEU A 314 9.98 -5.32 23.37
N GLY A 315 9.28 -5.80 22.33
CA GLY A 315 9.60 -5.54 20.92
C GLY A 315 10.79 -6.36 20.40
N ALA A 316 11.33 -7.29 21.20
CA ALA A 316 12.43 -8.12 20.74
C ALA A 316 11.91 -9.14 19.73
N THR A 317 12.56 -9.17 18.57
CA THR A 317 12.27 -10.12 17.50
C THR A 317 13.38 -11.16 17.46
N LEU A 318 13.05 -12.41 17.78
CA LEU A 318 13.95 -13.54 17.58
C LEU A 318 13.38 -14.42 16.46
N PRO A 319 14.06 -14.53 15.31
CA PRO A 319 13.65 -15.47 14.28
C PRO A 319 13.97 -16.88 14.77
N ILE A 320 12.94 -17.69 15.02
CA ILE A 320 13.08 -19.11 15.32
C ILE A 320 12.56 -19.89 14.12
N GLY A 321 13.42 -20.73 13.53
CA GLY A 321 13.01 -21.65 12.48
C GLY A 321 12.09 -22.74 13.04
N PRO A 322 11.01 -23.13 12.35
CA PRO A 322 10.19 -24.26 12.78
C PRO A 322 11.04 -25.53 12.79
N THR A 323 10.93 -26.30 13.87
CA THR A 323 11.57 -27.63 13.95
C THR A 323 10.81 -28.63 13.11
N GLU A 324 9.48 -28.51 13.08
CA GLU A 324 8.57 -29.37 12.35
C GLU A 324 7.37 -28.54 11.86
N PHE A 325 6.75 -28.92 10.74
CA PHE A 325 5.44 -28.40 10.35
C PHE A 325 4.55 -29.51 9.78
N SER A 326 3.23 -29.32 9.90
CA SER A 326 2.22 -30.19 9.33
C SER A 326 1.08 -29.39 8.73
N ILE A 327 0.33 -30.01 7.82
CA ILE A 327 -0.81 -29.39 7.15
C ILE A 327 -2.06 -30.16 7.54
N GLU A 328 -3.06 -29.47 8.09
CA GLU A 328 -4.36 -30.02 8.44
C GLU A 328 -5.47 -29.19 7.76
N GLY A 329 -6.00 -29.70 6.65
CA GLY A 329 -6.95 -28.96 5.82
C GLY A 329 -6.31 -27.71 5.21
N ARG A 330 -6.84 -26.52 5.54
CA ARG A 330 -6.27 -25.22 5.14
C ARG A 330 -5.30 -24.63 6.18
N THR A 331 -5.06 -25.32 7.27
CA THR A 331 -4.23 -24.83 8.37
C THR A 331 -2.82 -25.38 8.25
N ILE A 332 -1.82 -24.51 8.35
CA ILE A 332 -0.42 -24.90 8.55
C ILE A 332 -0.11 -24.81 10.02
N TRP A 333 0.36 -25.91 10.58
CA TRP A 333 0.83 -26.02 11.95
C TRP A 333 2.34 -26.01 11.97
N CYS A 334 2.94 -25.04 12.64
CA CYS A 334 4.37 -24.97 12.88
C CYS A 334 4.68 -25.32 14.34
N THR A 335 5.69 -26.16 14.56
CA THR A 335 6.16 -26.55 15.88
C THR A 335 7.60 -26.05 16.09
N PHE A 336 7.83 -25.36 17.21
CA PHE A 336 9.12 -24.81 17.61
C PHE A 336 9.56 -25.48 18.90
N ARG A 337 10.67 -26.21 18.88
CA ARG A 337 11.24 -26.85 20.07
C ARG A 337 12.38 -25.99 20.61
N ASP A 338 12.05 -25.13 21.57
CA ASP A 338 13.04 -24.38 22.34
C ASP A 338 12.52 -24.25 23.78
N ALA A 339 13.11 -25.01 24.69
CA ALA A 339 12.67 -25.05 26.08
C ALA A 339 12.90 -23.73 26.84
N GLY A 340 13.81 -22.86 26.37
CA GLY A 340 14.03 -21.53 26.94
C GLY A 340 12.92 -20.58 26.51
N GLU A 341 12.65 -20.54 25.21
CA GLU A 341 11.61 -19.68 24.62
C GLU A 341 10.20 -20.14 24.98
N ALA A 342 9.92 -21.44 25.00
CA ALA A 342 8.64 -21.98 25.45
C ALA A 342 8.34 -21.58 26.90
N ARG A 343 9.36 -21.61 27.79
CA ARG A 343 9.23 -21.13 29.17
C ARG A 343 9.03 -19.61 29.24
N ARG A 344 9.74 -18.85 28.41
CA ARG A 344 9.59 -17.39 28.31
C ARG A 344 8.17 -17.00 27.87
N LEU A 345 7.61 -17.73 26.91
CA LEU A 345 6.28 -17.51 26.35
C LEU A 345 5.13 -18.02 27.24
N ALA A 346 5.39 -19.01 28.09
CA ALA A 346 4.42 -19.52 29.05
C ALA A 346 4.17 -18.55 30.23
N LEU A 347 5.09 -17.62 30.49
CA LEU A 347 4.96 -16.68 31.59
C LEU A 347 4.14 -15.45 31.17
N PRO A 348 3.14 -15.02 31.97
CA PRO A 348 2.47 -13.75 31.74
C PRO A 348 3.49 -12.60 31.85
N ASN A 349 3.33 -11.57 31.00
CA ASN A 349 4.21 -10.42 31.04
C ASN A 349 4.11 -9.72 32.41
N PRO A 350 5.22 -9.58 33.16
CA PRO A 350 5.19 -8.93 34.47
C PRO A 350 4.76 -7.46 34.40
N ASP A 351 5.06 -6.77 33.29
CA ASP A 351 4.78 -5.33 33.12
C ASP A 351 3.38 -5.06 32.53
N ARG A 352 2.81 -6.02 31.80
CA ARG A 352 1.48 -5.92 31.15
C ARG A 352 0.77 -7.27 31.12
N PRO A 353 0.33 -7.80 32.28
CA PRO A 353 -0.33 -9.09 32.37
C PRO A 353 -1.69 -9.14 31.64
N ASP A 354 -2.22 -7.98 31.27
CA ASP A 354 -3.48 -7.80 30.54
C ASP A 354 -3.33 -7.87 29.01
N LYS A 355 -2.11 -7.80 28.47
CA LYS A 355 -1.89 -7.77 27.02
C LYS A 355 -1.50 -9.13 26.44
N PRO A 356 -2.14 -9.57 25.34
CA PRO A 356 -1.73 -10.76 24.63
C PRO A 356 -0.32 -10.59 24.07
N SER A 357 0.45 -11.67 24.10
CA SER A 357 1.64 -11.80 23.26
C SER A 357 1.26 -11.73 21.77
N VAL A 358 2.15 -11.24 20.90
CA VAL A 358 1.90 -11.17 19.45
C VAL A 358 2.96 -12.01 18.73
N PHE A 359 2.56 -12.76 17.71
CA PHE A 359 3.51 -13.55 16.91
C PHE A 359 3.22 -13.40 15.42
N SER A 360 4.28 -13.25 14.65
CA SER A 360 4.23 -13.21 13.18
C SER A 360 4.91 -14.46 12.64
N ILE A 361 4.27 -15.16 11.70
CA ILE A 361 4.89 -16.27 11.00
C ILE A 361 5.38 -15.76 9.65
N MET A 362 6.69 -15.80 9.45
CA MET A 362 7.27 -15.55 8.14
C MET A 362 7.34 -16.85 7.34
N ALA A 363 6.54 -16.91 6.29
CA ALA A 363 6.56 -18.01 5.34
C ALA A 363 7.10 -17.53 3.99
N ARG A 364 7.51 -18.48 3.17
CA ARG A 364 7.71 -18.27 1.75
C ARG A 364 6.55 -18.95 1.04
N VAL A 365 5.85 -18.20 0.22
CA VAL A 365 4.79 -18.77 -0.62
C VAL A 365 5.37 -18.97 -2.00
N GLU A 366 5.37 -20.23 -2.44
CA GLU A 366 5.57 -20.57 -3.83
C GLU A 366 4.20 -20.54 -4.50
N TYR A 367 4.02 -19.65 -5.47
CA TYR A 367 2.81 -19.61 -6.28
C TYR A 367 3.20 -19.60 -7.75
N ALA A 368 2.81 -20.67 -8.44
CA ALA A 368 3.31 -20.98 -9.78
C ALA A 368 4.86 -21.05 -9.80
N SER A 369 5.52 -20.04 -10.39
CA SER A 369 6.99 -19.92 -10.45
C SER A 369 7.52 -18.70 -9.68
N VAL A 370 6.65 -18.05 -8.89
CA VAL A 370 7.00 -16.88 -8.10
C VAL A 370 7.15 -17.30 -6.65
N SER A 371 8.26 -16.90 -6.04
CA SER A 371 8.49 -17.09 -4.62
C SER A 371 8.40 -15.74 -3.91
N VAL A 372 7.36 -15.53 -3.11
CA VAL A 372 7.15 -14.27 -2.38
C VAL A 372 7.24 -14.53 -0.88
N PRO A 373 8.04 -13.76 -0.12
CA PRO A 373 8.01 -13.77 1.33
C PRO A 373 6.65 -13.26 1.76
N VAL A 374 5.99 -14.09 2.55
CA VAL A 374 4.74 -13.76 3.16
C VAL A 374 4.92 -13.64 4.65
N ASP A 375 4.52 -12.50 5.19
CA ASP A 375 4.31 -12.37 6.62
C ASP A 375 2.84 -12.69 6.92
N ALA A 376 2.61 -13.80 7.60
CA ALA A 376 1.31 -14.13 8.15
C ALA A 376 1.31 -13.65 9.61
N GLY A 377 0.92 -12.39 9.81
CA GLY A 377 0.87 -11.77 11.13
C GLY A 377 -0.37 -12.18 11.91
N PHE A 378 -0.20 -12.65 13.16
CA PHE A 378 -1.30 -13.05 14.03
C PHE A 378 -1.21 -12.39 15.41
N ILE A 379 -2.35 -11.96 15.94
CA ILE A 379 -2.46 -11.48 17.31
C ILE A 379 -3.22 -12.55 18.08
N GLY A 380 -2.56 -13.19 19.06
CA GLY A 380 -3.18 -14.26 19.84
C GLY A 380 -2.52 -14.49 21.19
N THR A 381 -3.33 -14.79 22.21
CA THR A 381 -2.83 -15.24 23.52
C THR A 381 -2.39 -16.70 23.46
N PHE A 382 -1.22 -17.02 24.02
CA PHE A 382 -0.88 -18.40 24.36
C PHE A 382 -1.82 -18.89 25.46
N GLN A 383 -2.45 -20.05 25.24
CA GLN A 383 -3.14 -20.76 26.31
C GLN A 383 -2.27 -21.94 26.75
N PRO A 384 -1.95 -22.08 28.05
CA PRO A 384 -1.32 -23.30 28.53
C PRO A 384 -2.27 -24.47 28.24
N SER A 385 -1.71 -25.58 27.75
CA SER A 385 -2.50 -26.80 27.59
C SER A 385 -3.07 -27.21 28.95
N PRO A 386 -4.37 -27.57 29.03
CA PRO A 386 -4.91 -28.14 30.26
C PRO A 386 -4.11 -29.41 30.62
N PRO A 387 -3.84 -29.62 31.92
CA PRO A 387 -3.02 -30.74 32.39
C PRO A 387 -3.61 -32.11 32.06
#